data_AF-A0A2H0BUX1-F1
#
_entry.id   AF-A0A2H0BUX1-F1
#
_cell.length_a   1.000
_cell.length_b   1.000
_cell.length_c   1.000
_cell.angle_alpha   90.00
_cell.angle_beta   90.00
_cell.angle_gamma   90.00
#
_symmetry.space_group_name_H-M   'P 1'
#
loop_
_entity.id
_entity.type
_entity.pdbx_description
1 polymer ?
#
loop_
_entity_poly.entity_id
_entity_poly.type
_entity_poly.pdbx_seq_one_letter_code
_entity_poly.pdbx_strand_id
1 'polypeptide(L)'
;MRRKHDFITGSIYHVYNRGVRKSKIYNSPSDYKRWEELVFWSSKHNYPYSLYLSQIMQYREKNHRIEAFNNRIETEYKYQTPLINILAYVEMPNHFHLVIEQNVDMGIMTYMKKLQTAYAMYLNLKYDFSGSAFEGIYKSVPVISDAQLIQLIKYVLHNPIEAGLVSPRGILTYQWSSIKNYLDKTNLRGISKDRLPEELFNSIKLVQFLQNSDQDFGQLGELAIDNI
;
A
#
# COMPACT_ATOMS: atom_id res chain seq x y z
N MET A 1 18.57 6.82 -15.29
CA MET A 1 17.60 7.94 -15.37
C MET A 1 17.47 8.52 -13.97
N ARG A 2 18.00 9.73 -13.72
CA ARG A 2 18.02 10.39 -12.40
C ARG A 2 16.61 10.88 -12.06
N ARG A 3 16.18 10.68 -10.81
CA ARG A 3 14.94 11.24 -10.28
C ARG A 3 15.01 12.77 -10.31
N LYS A 4 13.93 13.44 -10.72
CA LYS A 4 13.89 14.90 -10.86
C LYS A 4 13.53 15.66 -9.57
N HIS A 5 13.12 14.96 -8.51
CA HIS A 5 12.85 15.57 -7.20
C HIS A 5 13.22 14.61 -6.07
N ASP A 6 14.01 15.12 -5.12
CA ASP A 6 14.24 14.46 -3.84
C ASP A 6 12.94 14.47 -3.04
N PHE A 7 12.62 13.36 -2.38
CA PHE A 7 11.45 13.29 -1.51
C PHE A 7 11.68 14.13 -0.26
N ILE A 8 10.69 14.92 0.12
CA ILE A 8 10.76 15.82 1.27
C ILE A 8 10.09 15.16 2.47
N THR A 9 10.80 15.09 3.59
CA THR A 9 10.27 14.60 4.87
C THR A 9 9.09 15.46 5.34
N GLY A 10 8.01 14.82 5.79
CA GLY A 10 6.72 15.43 6.13
C GLY A 10 5.80 15.72 4.94
N SER A 11 6.21 15.40 3.70
CA SER A 11 5.40 15.59 2.50
C SER A 11 4.73 14.29 2.06
N ILE A 12 3.55 14.44 1.44
CA ILE A 12 2.74 13.32 0.95
C ILE A 12 2.98 13.12 -0.54
N TYR A 13 3.01 11.86 -0.96
CA TYR A 13 3.16 11.45 -2.35
C TYR A 13 2.15 10.39 -2.71
N HIS A 14 1.61 10.50 -3.92
CA HIS A 14 0.99 9.39 -4.61
C HIS A 14 2.08 8.53 -5.22
N VAL A 15 2.13 7.25 -4.86
CA VAL A 15 3.11 6.29 -5.36
C VAL A 15 2.40 5.10 -5.96
N TYR A 16 2.78 4.73 -7.17
CA TYR A 16 2.13 3.65 -7.89
C TYR A 16 3.08 2.91 -8.82
N ASN A 17 2.77 1.65 -9.10
CA ASN A 17 3.39 0.88 -10.17
C ASN A 17 2.43 -0.19 -10.69
N ARG A 18 2.77 -0.80 -11.83
CA ARG A 18 2.02 -1.86 -12.49
C ARG A 18 2.91 -3.00 -12.93
N GLY A 19 2.28 -4.13 -13.25
CA GLY A 19 2.94 -5.29 -13.80
C GLY A 19 3.59 -5.01 -15.14
N VAL A 20 4.72 -5.68 -15.40
CA VAL A 20 5.36 -5.63 -16.72
C VAL A 20 4.36 -5.99 -17.82
N ARG A 21 4.38 -5.26 -18.94
CA ARG A 21 3.44 -5.48 -20.06
C ARG A 21 1.96 -5.47 -19.63
N LYS A 22 1.62 -4.68 -18.60
CA LYS A 22 0.28 -4.62 -17.98
C LYS A 22 -0.22 -5.97 -17.41
N SER A 23 0.69 -6.91 -17.12
CA SER A 23 0.33 -8.23 -16.58
C SER A 23 -0.28 -8.12 -15.19
N LYS A 24 -1.06 -9.14 -14.80
CA LYS A 24 -1.48 -9.28 -13.41
C LYS A 24 -0.26 -9.42 -12.49
N ILE A 25 -0.28 -8.70 -11.38
CA ILE A 25 0.67 -8.87 -10.28
C ILE A 25 0.04 -9.62 -9.10
N TYR A 26 -1.30 -9.73 -9.10
CA TYR A 26 -2.06 -10.55 -8.17
C TYR A 26 -2.85 -11.63 -8.94
N ASN A 27 -2.42 -12.90 -8.83
CA ASN A 27 -3.04 -14.03 -9.54
C ASN A 27 -4.03 -14.81 -8.66
N SER A 28 -3.97 -14.62 -7.35
CA SER A 28 -4.77 -15.32 -6.34
C SER A 28 -4.99 -14.43 -5.10
N PRO A 29 -6.00 -14.70 -4.26
CA PRO A 29 -6.21 -13.97 -3.00
C PRO A 29 -4.99 -13.97 -2.07
N SER A 30 -4.17 -15.03 -2.10
CA SER A 30 -2.94 -15.10 -1.31
C SER A 30 -1.85 -14.12 -1.77
N ASP A 31 -1.87 -13.70 -3.04
CA ASP A 31 -0.92 -12.70 -3.56
C ASP A 31 -1.24 -11.30 -3.05
N TYR A 32 -2.54 -10.95 -3.02
CA TYR A 32 -3.00 -9.70 -2.41
C TYR A 32 -2.66 -9.68 -0.92
N LYS A 33 -2.99 -10.75 -0.20
CA LYS A 33 -2.63 -10.86 1.23
C LYS A 33 -1.13 -10.71 1.48
N ARG A 34 -0.28 -11.34 0.65
CA ARG A 34 1.17 -11.20 0.79
C ARG A 34 1.65 -9.77 0.53
N TRP A 35 1.05 -9.08 -0.43
CA TRP A 35 1.36 -7.66 -0.66
C TRP A 35 0.94 -6.80 0.51
N GLU A 36 -0.29 -6.96 1.02
CA GLU A 36 -0.78 -6.24 2.19
C GLU A 36 0.15 -6.44 3.40
N GLU A 37 0.56 -7.67 3.69
CA GLU A 37 1.54 -7.99 4.73
C GLU A 37 2.85 -7.21 4.55
N LEU A 38 3.38 -7.17 3.32
CA LEU A 38 4.61 -6.46 2.99
C LEU A 38 4.46 -4.94 3.04
N VAL A 39 3.30 -4.38 2.69
CA VAL A 39 3.00 -2.94 2.78
C VAL A 39 3.20 -2.45 4.20
N PHE A 40 2.63 -3.16 5.19
CA PHE A 40 2.77 -2.76 6.59
C PHE A 40 4.11 -3.16 7.21
N TRP A 41 4.67 -4.30 6.83
CA TRP A 41 5.97 -4.74 7.35
C TRP A 41 7.12 -3.85 6.88
N SER A 42 7.15 -3.51 5.58
CA SER A 42 8.26 -2.78 4.98
C SER A 42 8.41 -1.36 5.51
N SER A 43 7.33 -0.76 6.00
CA SER A 43 7.32 0.59 6.60
C SER A 43 7.86 0.60 8.04
N LYS A 44 7.66 -0.48 8.80
CA LYS A 44 7.93 -0.53 10.24
C LYS A 44 9.17 -1.33 10.63
N HIS A 45 9.62 -2.30 9.83
CA HIS A 45 10.67 -3.23 10.24
C HIS A 45 11.87 -3.25 9.28
N ASN A 46 13.08 -3.20 9.83
CA ASN A 46 14.34 -3.46 9.14
C ASN A 46 14.72 -4.94 9.15
N TYR A 47 13.77 -5.82 8.86
CA TYR A 47 13.99 -7.26 8.79
C TYR A 47 13.35 -7.82 7.51
N PRO A 48 14.01 -8.71 6.75
CA PRO A 48 13.38 -9.29 5.56
C PRO A 48 12.14 -10.11 5.93
N TYR A 49 11.00 -9.81 5.31
CA TYR A 49 9.73 -10.48 5.64
C TYR A 49 9.76 -11.98 5.29
N SER A 50 10.44 -12.37 4.22
CA SER A 50 10.64 -13.78 3.87
C SER A 50 11.38 -14.55 4.96
N LEU A 51 12.41 -13.94 5.55
CA LEU A 51 13.15 -14.52 6.67
C LEU A 51 12.27 -14.60 7.91
N TYR A 52 11.46 -13.57 8.19
CA TYR A 52 10.49 -13.59 9.29
C TYR A 52 9.55 -14.79 9.17
N LEU A 53 8.95 -14.98 8.00
CA LEU A 53 8.04 -16.11 7.76
C LEU A 53 8.74 -17.46 7.87
N SER A 54 9.94 -17.60 7.31
CA SER A 54 10.73 -18.83 7.44
C SER A 54 10.99 -19.17 8.91
N GLN A 55 11.35 -18.19 9.72
CA GLN A 55 11.59 -18.40 11.14
C GLN A 55 10.30 -18.77 11.88
N ILE A 56 9.19 -18.09 11.60
CA ILE A 56 7.88 -18.43 12.19
C ILE A 56 7.49 -19.87 11.88
N MET A 57 7.70 -20.34 10.64
CA MET A 57 7.44 -21.73 10.26
C MET A 57 8.30 -22.71 11.08
N GLN A 58 9.61 -22.47 11.18
CA GLN A 58 10.51 -23.33 11.96
C GLN A 58 10.16 -23.35 13.45
N TYR A 59 9.75 -22.22 14.03
CA TYR A 59 9.33 -22.15 15.43
C TYR A 59 8.04 -22.94 15.66
N ARG A 60 7.08 -22.89 14.72
CA ARG A 60 5.84 -23.67 14.79
C ARG A 60 6.13 -25.17 14.73
N GLU A 61 6.98 -25.61 13.80
CA GLU A 61 7.36 -27.02 13.65
C GLU A 61 8.06 -27.56 14.91
N LYS A 62 8.86 -26.73 15.58
CA LYS A 62 9.59 -27.10 16.81
C LYS A 62 8.80 -26.85 18.10
N ASN A 63 7.55 -26.41 18.03
CA ASN A 63 6.73 -25.99 19.19
C ASN A 63 7.45 -24.96 20.10
N HIS A 64 8.29 -24.11 19.52
CA HIS A 64 9.00 -23.07 20.24
C HIS A 64 8.08 -21.86 20.52
N ARG A 65 8.45 -21.05 21.52
CA ARG A 65 7.73 -19.81 21.86
C ARG A 65 7.92 -18.75 20.75
N ILE A 66 6.93 -18.64 19.88
CA ILE A 66 6.85 -17.62 18.81
C ILE A 66 6.88 -16.20 19.40
N GLU A 67 6.29 -16.02 20.58
CA GLU A 67 6.24 -14.73 21.28
C GLU A 67 7.64 -14.17 21.55
N ALA A 68 8.58 -14.99 22.01
CA ALA A 68 9.95 -14.54 22.26
C ALA A 68 10.66 -14.08 20.97
N PHE A 69 10.42 -14.77 19.86
CA PHE A 69 10.95 -14.36 18.55
C PHE A 69 10.32 -13.04 18.09
N ASN A 70 8.99 -12.91 18.16
CA ASN A 70 8.30 -11.67 17.81
C ASN A 70 8.77 -10.49 18.67
N ASN A 71 8.90 -10.68 19.98
CA ASN A 71 9.42 -9.65 20.88
C ASN A 71 10.81 -9.19 20.44
N ARG A 72 11.70 -10.12 20.11
CA ARG A 72 13.03 -9.77 19.57
C ARG A 72 12.94 -8.97 18.27
N ILE A 73 12.06 -9.36 17.35
CA ILE A 73 11.88 -8.63 16.10
C ILE A 73 11.38 -7.20 16.35
N GLU A 74 10.41 -7.05 17.26
CA GLU A 74 9.89 -5.74 17.65
C GLU A 74 10.94 -4.88 18.37
N THR A 75 11.83 -5.46 19.19
CA THR A 75 12.84 -4.69 19.93
C THR A 75 14.07 -4.34 19.11
N GLU A 76 14.56 -5.26 18.28
CA GLU A 76 15.84 -5.11 17.58
C GLU A 76 15.69 -4.58 16.16
N TYR A 77 14.56 -4.83 15.50
CA TYR A 77 14.41 -4.58 14.06
C TYR A 77 13.27 -3.64 13.72
N LYS A 78 12.40 -3.25 14.65
CA LYS A 78 11.41 -2.20 14.39
C LYS A 78 12.11 -0.84 14.35
N TYR A 79 11.78 -0.02 13.37
CA TYR A 79 12.26 1.35 13.34
C TYR A 79 11.64 2.15 14.49
N GLN A 80 12.45 3.00 15.14
CA GLN A 80 11.96 3.95 16.13
C GLN A 80 10.94 4.91 15.50
N THR A 81 11.23 5.38 14.29
CA THR A 81 10.31 6.13 13.44
C THR A 81 10.07 5.32 12.17
N PRO A 82 8.82 4.94 11.82
CA PRO A 82 8.52 4.25 10.57
C PRO A 82 9.07 5.02 9.37
N LEU A 83 9.48 4.35 8.30
CA LEU A 83 10.05 5.00 7.10
C LEU A 83 9.05 5.97 6.46
N ILE A 84 7.77 5.60 6.49
CA ILE A 84 6.64 6.30 5.90
C ILE A 84 5.40 6.11 6.76
N ASN A 85 4.43 7.00 6.63
CA ASN A 85 3.04 6.75 7.05
C ASN A 85 2.21 6.36 5.82
N ILE A 86 1.28 5.41 6.00
CA ILE A 86 0.35 4.99 4.93
C ILE A 86 -0.99 5.65 5.21
N LEU A 87 -1.46 6.50 4.30
CA LEU A 87 -2.73 7.20 4.43
C LEU A 87 -3.83 6.41 3.72
N ALA A 88 -3.60 5.99 2.48
CA ALA A 88 -4.54 5.19 1.70
C ALA A 88 -3.82 4.21 0.78
N TYR A 89 -4.50 3.13 0.40
CA TYR A 89 -4.03 2.25 -0.67
C TYR A 89 -5.18 1.54 -1.37
N VAL A 90 -4.90 1.10 -2.60
CA VAL A 90 -5.71 0.12 -3.34
C VAL A 90 -4.78 -0.81 -4.11
N GLU A 91 -5.11 -2.10 -4.10
CA GLU A 91 -4.45 -3.13 -4.89
C GLU A 91 -5.41 -3.54 -6.01
N MET A 92 -4.96 -3.44 -7.25
CA MET A 92 -5.72 -3.75 -8.47
C MET A 92 -5.03 -4.90 -9.20
N PRO A 93 -5.73 -5.75 -9.97
CA PRO A 93 -5.14 -6.98 -10.51
C PRO A 93 -3.76 -6.85 -11.16
N ASN A 94 -3.51 -5.75 -11.88
CA ASN A 94 -2.24 -5.46 -12.56
C ASN A 94 -1.47 -4.24 -12.01
N HIS A 95 -1.94 -3.56 -10.97
CA HIS A 95 -1.27 -2.36 -10.43
C HIS A 95 -1.66 -2.05 -8.99
N PHE A 96 -1.00 -1.10 -8.36
CA PHE A 96 -1.36 -0.63 -7.03
C PHE A 96 -1.22 0.89 -6.95
N HIS A 97 -1.95 1.50 -6.02
CA HIS A 97 -1.72 2.89 -5.63
C HIS A 97 -1.55 2.98 -4.12
N LEU A 98 -0.59 3.80 -3.69
CA LEU A 98 -0.31 4.15 -2.32
C LEU A 98 -0.35 5.67 -2.17
N VAL A 99 -0.98 6.16 -1.11
CA VAL A 99 -0.87 7.55 -0.65
C VAL A 99 -0.06 7.51 0.64
N ILE A 100 1.17 8.01 0.59
CA ILE A 100 2.13 7.86 1.68
C ILE A 100 2.83 9.17 2.02
N GLU A 101 3.08 9.40 3.30
CA GLU A 101 3.88 10.50 3.82
C GLU A 101 5.29 10.00 4.12
N GLN A 102 6.31 10.77 3.71
CA GLN A 102 7.68 10.45 4.09
C GLN A 102 7.98 10.90 5.52
N ASN A 103 8.43 9.99 6.39
CA ASN A 103 8.73 10.33 7.78
C ASN A 103 10.23 10.56 8.05
N VAL A 104 11.09 9.97 7.22
CA VAL A 104 12.55 10.07 7.32
C VAL A 104 13.15 10.29 5.95
N ASP A 105 14.33 10.91 5.90
CA ASP A 105 15.05 11.12 4.65
C ASP A 105 15.27 9.79 3.93
N MET A 106 15.01 9.78 2.62
CA MET A 106 15.06 8.57 1.78
C MET A 106 14.06 7.47 2.19
N GLY A 107 13.07 7.78 3.03
CA GLY A 107 12.08 6.84 3.57
C GLY A 107 11.27 6.15 2.48
N ILE A 108 10.66 6.91 1.56
CA ILE A 108 9.88 6.34 0.44
C ILE A 108 10.77 5.48 -0.46
N MET A 109 11.99 5.94 -0.74
CA MET A 109 12.91 5.19 -1.60
C MET A 109 13.27 3.83 -0.99
N THR A 110 13.63 3.82 0.29
CA THR A 110 13.97 2.62 1.05
C THR A 110 12.76 1.69 1.16
N TYR A 111 11.60 2.24 1.49
CA TYR A 111 10.33 1.52 1.60
C TYR A 111 9.96 0.81 0.29
N MET A 112 9.92 1.54 -0.83
CA MET A 112 9.52 0.97 -2.12
C MET A 112 10.49 -0.10 -2.62
N LYS A 113 11.80 0.11 -2.40
CA LYS A 113 12.82 -0.90 -2.72
C LYS A 113 12.54 -2.19 -1.96
N LYS A 114 12.29 -2.12 -0.65
CA LYS A 114 11.98 -3.29 0.19
C LYS A 114 10.70 -3.98 -0.26
N LEU A 115 9.62 -3.23 -0.41
CA LEU A 115 8.29 -3.72 -0.77
C LEU A 115 8.31 -4.46 -2.12
N GLN A 116 8.74 -3.78 -3.18
CA GLN A 116 8.69 -4.36 -4.53
C GLN A 116 9.68 -5.50 -4.72
N THR A 117 10.89 -5.41 -4.14
CA THR A 117 11.87 -6.49 -4.24
C THR A 117 11.35 -7.74 -3.56
N ALA A 118 10.86 -7.63 -2.32
CA ALA A 118 10.33 -8.76 -1.57
C ALA A 118 9.14 -9.40 -2.30
N TYR A 119 8.26 -8.58 -2.87
CA TYR A 119 7.10 -9.10 -3.60
C TYR A 119 7.44 -9.74 -4.94
N ALA A 120 8.35 -9.13 -5.72
CA ALA A 120 8.81 -9.71 -6.98
C ALA A 120 9.48 -11.07 -6.75
N MET A 121 10.32 -11.19 -5.70
CA MET A 121 10.91 -12.47 -5.31
C MET A 121 9.84 -13.50 -4.92
N TYR A 122 8.81 -13.09 -4.16
CA TYR A 122 7.70 -13.96 -3.81
C TYR A 122 6.96 -14.48 -5.05
N LEU A 123 6.61 -13.60 -6.00
CA LEU A 123 5.92 -13.99 -7.23
C LEU A 123 6.78 -14.94 -8.07
N ASN A 124 8.06 -14.62 -8.26
CA ASN A 124 8.98 -15.44 -9.03
C ASN A 124 9.11 -16.84 -8.45
N LEU A 125 9.25 -16.96 -7.13
CA LEU A 125 9.32 -18.25 -6.45
C LEU A 125 8.00 -19.03 -6.52
N LYS A 126 6.86 -18.35 -6.38
CA LYS A 126 5.55 -19.01 -6.32
C LYS A 126 5.07 -19.49 -7.70
N TYR A 127 5.38 -18.75 -8.75
CA TYR A 127 4.88 -19.00 -10.11
C TYR A 127 5.96 -19.49 -11.07
N ASP A 128 7.16 -19.79 -10.56
CA ASP A 128 8.33 -20.18 -11.36
C ASP A 128 8.61 -19.17 -12.50
N PHE A 129 8.44 -17.88 -12.19
CA PHE A 129 8.74 -16.79 -13.11
C PHE A 129 10.19 -16.35 -12.98
N SER A 130 10.68 -15.67 -14.02
CA SER A 130 11.97 -14.99 -14.02
C SER A 130 11.82 -13.54 -14.49
N GLY A 131 12.72 -12.68 -14.02
CA GLY A 131 12.75 -11.27 -14.39
C GLY A 131 11.93 -10.35 -13.49
N SER A 132 11.60 -9.16 -14.01
CA SER A 132 10.91 -8.11 -13.24
C SER A 132 9.40 -8.37 -13.18
N ALA A 133 8.83 -8.27 -11.99
CA ALA A 133 7.37 -8.27 -11.81
C ALA A 133 6.74 -6.92 -12.19
N PHE A 134 7.49 -5.82 -12.08
CA PHE A 134 6.98 -4.46 -12.22
C PHE A 134 7.60 -3.69 -13.39
N GLU A 135 6.86 -2.71 -13.92
CA GLU A 135 7.33 -1.79 -14.95
C GLU A 135 8.26 -0.72 -14.33
N GLY A 136 9.58 -0.97 -14.38
CA GLY A 136 10.57 -0.08 -13.79
C GLY A 136 10.44 -0.01 -12.26
N ILE A 137 10.91 1.10 -11.67
CA ILE A 137 10.92 1.27 -10.20
C ILE A 137 9.51 1.53 -9.66
N TYR A 138 8.95 2.71 -9.89
CA TYR A 138 7.59 3.14 -9.54
C TYR A 138 7.48 4.59 -9.99
N LYS A 139 6.25 5.08 -10.17
CA LYS A 139 6.00 6.51 -10.35
C LYS A 139 5.63 7.14 -9.01
N SER A 140 5.90 8.42 -8.89
CA SER A 140 5.64 9.18 -7.67
C SER A 140 5.32 10.63 -8.01
N VAL A 141 4.22 11.15 -7.48
CA VAL A 141 3.74 12.52 -7.70
C VAL A 141 3.48 13.17 -6.34
N PRO A 142 4.03 14.37 -6.07
CA PRO A 142 3.81 15.07 -4.80
C PRO A 142 2.36 15.53 -4.66
N VAL A 143 1.85 15.49 -3.43
CA VAL A 143 0.58 16.11 -3.05
C VAL A 143 0.87 17.44 -2.39
N ILE A 144 0.40 18.53 -2.99
CA ILE A 144 0.77 19.92 -2.66
C ILE A 144 -0.31 20.67 -1.86
N SER A 145 -1.49 20.08 -1.66
CA SER A 145 -2.57 20.67 -0.85
C SER A 145 -3.51 19.62 -0.25
N ASP A 146 -4.22 20.00 0.82
CA ASP A 146 -5.22 19.15 1.46
C ASP A 146 -6.38 18.83 0.49
N ALA A 147 -6.82 19.81 -0.31
CA ALA A 147 -7.85 19.57 -1.32
C ALA A 147 -7.41 18.50 -2.33
N GLN A 148 -6.14 18.52 -2.77
CA GLN A 148 -5.59 17.51 -3.65
C GLN A 148 -5.47 16.15 -2.96
N LEU A 149 -5.10 16.13 -1.67
CA LEU A 149 -5.07 14.90 -0.87
C LEU A 149 -6.45 14.22 -0.82
N ILE A 150 -7.51 14.99 -0.55
CA ILE A 150 -8.87 14.46 -0.46
C ILE A 150 -9.31 13.88 -1.80
N GLN A 151 -9.08 14.60 -2.91
CA GLN A 151 -9.42 14.11 -4.25
C GLN A 151 -8.63 12.86 -4.62
N LEU A 152 -7.34 12.82 -4.27
CA LEU A 152 -6.50 11.65 -4.50
C LEU A 152 -6.99 10.42 -3.71
N ILE A 153 -7.34 10.57 -2.44
CA ILE A 153 -7.87 9.46 -1.64
C ILE A 153 -9.18 8.95 -2.23
N LYS A 154 -10.07 9.87 -2.63
CA LYS A 154 -11.31 9.51 -3.32
C LYS A 154 -11.01 8.70 -4.58
N TYR A 155 -10.12 9.19 -5.44
CA TYR A 155 -9.68 8.49 -6.64
C TYR A 155 -9.14 7.09 -6.33
N VAL A 156 -8.17 6.97 -5.42
CA VAL A 156 -7.54 5.69 -5.04
C VAL A 156 -8.58 4.68 -4.57
N LEU A 157 -9.53 5.10 -3.73
CA LEU A 157 -10.57 4.19 -3.22
C LEU A 157 -11.69 3.92 -4.22
N HIS A 158 -11.87 4.80 -5.22
CA HIS A 158 -12.86 4.64 -6.28
C HIS A 158 -12.37 3.76 -7.45
N ASN A 159 -11.05 3.57 -7.61
CA ASN A 159 -10.47 2.77 -8.69
C ASN A 159 -11.12 1.38 -8.90
N PRO A 160 -11.49 0.61 -7.85
CA PRO A 160 -12.17 -0.68 -8.03
C PRO A 160 -13.53 -0.56 -8.73
N ILE A 161 -14.24 0.57 -8.54
CA ILE A 161 -15.52 0.85 -9.20
C ILE A 161 -15.28 1.17 -10.67
N GLU A 162 -14.34 2.09 -10.95
CA GLU A 162 -13.99 2.47 -12.33
C GLU A 162 -13.53 1.28 -13.17
N ALA A 163 -12.75 0.37 -12.58
CA ALA A 163 -12.28 -0.82 -13.24
C ALA A 163 -13.34 -1.95 -13.35
N GLY A 164 -14.56 -1.72 -12.87
CA GLY A 164 -15.64 -2.72 -12.89
C GLY A 164 -15.41 -3.94 -11.99
N LEU A 165 -14.48 -3.86 -11.03
CA LEU A 165 -14.18 -4.96 -10.09
C LEU A 165 -15.26 -5.10 -9.01
N VAL A 166 -15.97 -4.01 -8.74
CA VAL A 166 -17.06 -3.96 -7.76
C VAL A 166 -18.08 -2.90 -8.16
N SER A 167 -19.35 -3.10 -7.83
CA SER A 167 -20.36 -2.05 -8.04
C SER A 167 -20.19 -0.90 -7.04
N PRO A 168 -20.70 0.31 -7.34
CA PRO A 168 -20.70 1.42 -6.38
C PRO A 168 -21.35 1.08 -5.03
N ARG A 169 -22.36 0.19 -5.03
CA ARG A 169 -23.02 -0.31 -3.81
C ARG A 169 -22.17 -1.35 -3.07
N GLY A 170 -21.32 -2.07 -3.78
CA GLY A 170 -20.46 -3.10 -3.25
C GLY A 170 -19.10 -2.61 -2.78
N ILE A 171 -18.76 -1.33 -2.88
CA ILE A 171 -17.38 -0.84 -2.63
C ILE A 171 -16.78 -1.27 -1.28
N LEU A 172 -17.62 -1.38 -0.24
CA LEU A 172 -17.20 -1.86 1.08
C LEU A 172 -16.79 -3.35 1.10
N THR A 173 -17.17 -4.13 0.09
CA THR A 173 -16.78 -5.54 -0.05
C THR A 173 -15.45 -5.72 -0.75
N TYR A 174 -14.89 -4.67 -1.39
CA TYR A 174 -13.57 -4.74 -2.00
C TYR A 174 -12.51 -4.84 -0.91
N GLN A 175 -11.87 -6.01 -0.81
CA GLN A 175 -11.05 -6.33 0.35
C GLN A 175 -9.63 -5.79 0.28
N TRP A 176 -9.17 -5.40 -0.92
CA TRP A 176 -7.78 -5.09 -1.21
C TRP A 176 -7.56 -3.57 -1.28
N SER A 177 -8.02 -2.88 -0.24
CA SER A 177 -7.89 -1.43 -0.11
C SER A 177 -7.93 -1.01 1.36
N SER A 178 -7.56 0.24 1.63
CA SER A 178 -7.60 0.80 2.99
C SER A 178 -9.02 1.01 3.54
N ILE A 179 -10.09 0.72 2.79
CA ILE A 179 -11.48 0.84 3.26
C ILE A 179 -11.70 0.07 4.56
N LYS A 180 -11.26 -1.19 4.60
CA LYS A 180 -11.41 -2.01 5.82
C LYS A 180 -10.60 -1.43 6.99
N ASN A 181 -9.44 -0.84 6.72
CA ASN A 181 -8.61 -0.22 7.74
C ASN A 181 -9.25 1.05 8.32
N TYR A 182 -9.95 1.84 7.51
CA TYR A 182 -10.66 3.01 7.98
C TYR A 182 -11.82 2.65 8.91
N LEU A 183 -12.50 1.55 8.62
CA LEU A 183 -13.63 1.06 9.41
C LEU A 183 -13.20 0.20 10.60
N ASP A 184 -11.94 -0.24 10.64
CA ASP A 184 -11.37 -0.98 11.75
C ASP A 184 -11.05 -0.06 12.92
N LYS A 185 -11.86 -0.15 13.97
CA LYS A 185 -11.69 0.62 15.20
C LYS A 185 -10.42 0.26 15.97
N THR A 186 -9.84 -0.91 15.74
CA THR A 186 -8.62 -1.36 16.43
C THR A 186 -7.35 -0.81 15.79
N ASN A 187 -7.43 -0.33 14.54
CA ASN A 187 -6.30 0.09 13.69
C ASN A 187 -5.09 -0.86 13.74
N LEU A 188 -5.32 -2.18 13.88
CA LEU A 188 -4.25 -3.15 14.11
C LEU A 188 -3.19 -3.18 12.99
N ARG A 189 -3.55 -2.72 11.79
CA ARG A 189 -2.69 -2.72 10.61
C ARG A 189 -1.88 -1.42 10.47
N GLY A 190 -2.37 -0.30 11.03
CA GLY A 190 -1.62 0.94 11.15
C GLY A 190 -1.61 1.81 9.88
N ILE A 191 -2.81 2.10 9.37
CA ILE A 191 -3.03 3.28 8.52
C ILE A 191 -2.93 4.52 9.42
N SER A 192 -2.22 5.55 8.96
CA SER A 192 -2.24 6.84 9.62
C SER A 192 -3.55 7.55 9.33
N LYS A 193 -4.20 7.97 10.41
CA LYS A 193 -5.41 8.81 10.35
C LYS A 193 -5.05 10.29 10.36
N ASP A 194 -3.77 10.60 10.56
CA ASP A 194 -3.28 11.97 10.61
C ASP A 194 -3.49 12.59 9.22
N ARG A 195 -4.01 13.82 9.20
CA ARG A 195 -4.36 14.58 7.99
C ARG A 195 -5.53 14.02 7.17
N LEU A 196 -6.22 12.98 7.65
CA LEU A 196 -7.41 12.44 7.00
C LEU A 196 -8.69 12.98 7.65
N PRO A 197 -9.75 13.31 6.89
CA PRO A 197 -11.03 13.71 7.45
C PRO A 197 -11.64 12.59 8.30
N GLU A 198 -12.20 12.94 9.45
CA GLU A 198 -12.81 11.97 10.36
C GLU A 198 -13.98 11.21 9.71
N GLU A 199 -14.62 11.83 8.71
CA GLU A 199 -15.70 11.26 7.92
C GLU A 199 -15.31 9.95 7.24
N LEU A 200 -14.04 9.74 6.89
CA LEU A 200 -13.58 8.50 6.27
C LEU A 200 -13.67 7.30 7.21
N PHE A 201 -13.72 7.52 8.53
CA PHE A 201 -13.75 6.47 9.55
C PHE A 201 -15.16 6.08 9.99
N ASN A 202 -16.18 6.57 9.30
CA ASN A 202 -17.57 6.17 9.49
C ASN A 202 -18.09 5.51 8.22
N SER A 203 -18.71 4.34 8.32
CA SER A 203 -19.14 3.56 7.14
C SER A 203 -20.14 4.31 6.25
N ILE A 204 -21.10 5.03 6.83
CA ILE A 204 -22.10 5.79 6.08
C ILE A 204 -21.44 6.96 5.35
N LYS A 205 -20.63 7.74 6.09
CA LYS A 205 -19.94 8.91 5.53
C LYS A 205 -18.87 8.52 4.51
N LEU A 206 -18.17 7.39 4.69
CA LEU A 206 -17.23 6.85 3.71
C LEU A 206 -17.92 6.47 2.41
N VAL A 207 -19.08 5.82 2.48
CA VAL A 207 -19.87 5.51 1.28
C VAL A 207 -20.33 6.79 0.58
N GLN A 208 -20.83 7.77 1.33
CA GLN A 208 -21.19 9.08 0.78
C GLN A 208 -19.99 9.78 0.13
N PHE A 209 -18.83 9.74 0.80
CA PHE A 209 -17.58 10.30 0.29
C PHE A 209 -17.18 9.70 -1.07
N LEU A 210 -17.30 8.38 -1.22
CA LEU A 210 -16.99 7.69 -2.47
C LEU A 210 -18.05 7.88 -3.54
N GLN A 211 -19.32 8.04 -3.17
CA GLN A 211 -20.46 8.17 -4.08
C GLN A 211 -20.79 9.62 -4.49
N ASN A 212 -20.27 10.63 -3.79
CA ASN A 212 -20.54 12.03 -4.12
C ASN A 212 -20.06 12.35 -5.55
N SER A 213 -20.97 12.94 -6.34
CA SER A 213 -20.89 13.11 -7.80
C SER A 213 -19.90 14.15 -8.31
N ASP A 214 -19.19 14.87 -7.44
CA ASP A 214 -18.06 15.73 -7.82
C ASP A 214 -16.83 14.85 -8.11
N GLN A 215 -16.95 14.03 -9.15
CA GLN A 215 -15.91 13.12 -9.65
C GLN A 215 -15.29 13.72 -10.91
N ASP A 216 -14.80 14.96 -10.84
CA ASP A 216 -13.91 15.48 -11.86
C ASP A 216 -12.46 15.10 -11.51
N PHE A 217 -12.13 13.82 -11.71
CA PHE A 217 -10.75 13.35 -11.61
C PHE A 217 -9.86 13.92 -12.73
N GLY A 218 -10.42 14.62 -13.73
CA GLY A 218 -9.66 15.31 -14.77
C GLY A 218 -8.71 16.37 -14.21
N GLN A 219 -8.99 16.89 -13.02
CA GLN A 219 -8.11 17.83 -12.31
C GLN A 219 -6.94 17.16 -11.56
N LEU A 220 -6.92 15.83 -11.46
CA LEU A 220 -5.83 15.10 -10.82
C LEU A 220 -4.57 15.06 -11.69
N GLY A 221 -4.69 15.25 -13.01
CA GLY A 221 -3.55 15.29 -13.93
C GLY A 221 -2.63 14.09 -13.73
N GLU A 222 -1.36 14.33 -13.37
CA GLU A 222 -0.35 13.27 -13.14
C GLU A 222 -0.67 12.33 -11.95
N LEU A 223 -1.55 12.72 -11.03
CA LEU A 223 -2.00 11.89 -9.90
C LEU A 223 -3.00 10.80 -10.31
N ALA A 224 -3.65 10.95 -11.46
CA ALA A 224 -4.45 9.86 -12.02
C ALA A 224 -3.55 9.04 -12.94
N ILE A 225 -3.63 7.70 -12.81
CA ILE A 225 -3.13 6.84 -13.88
C ILE A 225 -4.24 6.78 -14.92
N ASP A 226 -4.21 7.72 -15.87
CA ASP A 226 -4.95 7.53 -17.11
C ASP A 226 -4.25 6.45 -17.95
N ASN A 227 -5.05 5.55 -18.54
CA ASN A 227 -4.73 4.37 -19.35
C ASN A 227 -4.66 3.03 -18.60
N ILE A 228 -5.83 2.55 -18.15
CA ILE A 228 -6.13 1.10 -18.20
C ILE A 228 -6.30 0.73 -19.67
#